data_AF-A0A9W7XTU3-F1
#
_entry.id   AF-A0A9W7XTU3-F1
#
_cell.length_a   1.000
_cell.length_b   1.000
_cell.length_c   1.000
_cell.angle_alpha   90.00
_cell.angle_beta   90.00
_cell.angle_gamma   90.00
#
_symmetry.space_group_name_H-M   'P 1'
#
loop_
_entity.id
_entity.type
_entity.pdbx_description
1 polymer ?
#
loop_
_entity_poly.entity_id
_entity_poly.type
_entity_poly.pdbx_seq_one_letter_code
_entity_poly.pdbx_strand_id
1 'polypeptide(L)'
;MTAFENECRVLELATALFDDLPAELGQSEFSRKQLLQIQSVRHCQALTSWLMSAVYNSAQQDLLRAGQSSSPSAASIFALLSGHQIDHACLAATLYRDYRLATLIVQCGVGTVGGGGNDCQVCELICTHVERFAATGSGNDLAQDYRHVYELLSGNVKWETRAVKDAGDARVFVAQGVNWKHAFALGLWYAELPADLVSNAVTLYECMISSDMLVTPPLPGWVYECGSEISLVTKSIGQLQDLVSAQDLFSCWVWDPVFQLLKLYSRPTHPLESALVSESFSPARANTCFLALLAWLLSGVLKVCRFGDSVPATSGTLLAYDRPLTSWVHQLECLGMWHWSCYLLLQLSSPDVLKENVICSLLERSLQNSLPTASLVPPAVADLMPSSVLIDTDDQIDFVLNHLHLPAQWLYDANATRSHYDCNRALTHAVNSSADAILRQVVWLINAGQYLLVHMLILQQIAPDAILCGEYDLLGRVLGHLDPIQAASCVLLEQWELGGCVFSLFLSAVRDLPAILHSIADDDDRNTIDDSLQQIALVYEQMQVLLLALPLLSFRFSMLSGSTGFSNGTCACWFTSDEASELKI
;
A
#
# COMPACT_ATOMS: atom_id res chain seq x y z
N MET A 1 -10.63 -11.57 16.07
CA MET A 1 -10.72 -12.67 15.08
C MET A 1 -11.67 -12.32 13.93
N THR A 2 -12.80 -11.66 14.18
CA THR A 2 -13.81 -11.34 13.15
C THR A 2 -13.31 -10.44 12.00
N ALA A 3 -12.45 -9.46 12.26
CA ALA A 3 -11.97 -8.53 11.22
C ALA A 3 -11.12 -9.23 10.14
N PHE A 4 -10.13 -10.04 10.54
CA PHE A 4 -9.28 -10.77 9.59
C PHE A 4 -10.08 -11.80 8.78
N GLU A 5 -11.03 -12.51 9.41
CA GLU A 5 -11.92 -13.44 8.70
C GLU A 5 -12.80 -12.72 7.66
N ASN A 6 -13.26 -11.51 7.96
CA ASN A 6 -14.01 -10.69 7.01
C ASN A 6 -13.14 -10.22 5.84
N GLU A 7 -11.91 -9.79 6.11
CA GLU A 7 -10.93 -9.44 5.07
C GLU A 7 -10.61 -10.63 4.15
N CYS A 8 -10.38 -11.82 4.71
CA CYS A 8 -10.19 -13.05 3.94
C CYS A 8 -11.40 -13.34 3.05
N ARG A 9 -12.63 -13.23 3.56
CA ARG A 9 -13.85 -13.45 2.78
C ARG A 9 -14.01 -12.45 1.63
N VAL A 10 -13.61 -11.21 1.83
CA VAL A 10 -13.61 -10.18 0.77
C VAL A 10 -12.60 -10.53 -0.32
N LEU A 11 -11.40 -11.00 0.04
CA LEU A 11 -10.41 -11.48 -0.92
C LEU A 11 -10.89 -12.73 -1.67
N GLU A 12 -11.46 -13.72 -0.96
CA GLU A 12 -12.07 -14.90 -1.59
C GLU A 12 -13.13 -14.52 -2.62
N LEU A 13 -13.98 -13.53 -2.31
CA LEU A 13 -14.95 -13.01 -3.28
C LEU A 13 -14.25 -12.34 -4.47
N ALA A 14 -13.23 -11.53 -4.23
CA ALA A 14 -12.47 -10.88 -5.29
C ALA A 14 -11.84 -11.91 -6.24
N THR A 15 -11.31 -13.02 -5.71
CA THR A 15 -10.80 -14.13 -6.54
C THR A 15 -11.91 -14.79 -7.35
N ALA A 16 -13.08 -15.04 -6.76
CA ALA A 16 -14.22 -15.65 -7.46
C ALA A 16 -14.74 -14.76 -8.61
N LEU A 17 -14.67 -13.43 -8.45
CA LEU A 17 -15.18 -12.46 -9.41
C LEU A 17 -14.18 -12.08 -10.51
N PHE A 18 -12.91 -11.86 -10.16
CA PHE A 18 -11.97 -11.16 -11.04
C PHE A 18 -10.79 -12.01 -11.53
N ASP A 19 -10.48 -13.14 -10.88
CA ASP A 19 -9.34 -13.95 -11.30
C ASP A 19 -9.66 -14.78 -12.55
N ASP A 20 -8.63 -15.03 -13.35
CA ASP A 20 -8.73 -15.91 -14.50
C ASP A 20 -8.95 -17.36 -14.04
N LEU A 21 -10.16 -17.86 -14.30
CA LEU A 21 -10.52 -19.24 -14.00
C LEU A 21 -9.73 -20.21 -14.90
N PRO A 22 -9.29 -21.37 -14.38
CA PRO A 22 -8.38 -22.26 -15.09
C PRO A 22 -8.90 -22.67 -16.47
N ALA A 23 -8.01 -22.62 -17.45
CA ALA A 23 -8.31 -23.01 -18.83
C ALA A 23 -8.56 -24.51 -18.94
N GLU A 24 -9.69 -24.91 -19.54
CA GLU A 24 -9.95 -26.32 -19.84
C GLU A 24 -9.28 -26.75 -21.16
N LEU A 25 -9.05 -28.06 -21.27
CA LEU A 25 -8.60 -28.71 -22.50
C LEU A 25 -9.66 -28.47 -23.61
N GLY A 26 -9.27 -27.86 -24.73
CA GLY A 26 -10.14 -27.68 -25.91
C GLY A 26 -10.62 -26.24 -26.20
N GLN A 27 -10.12 -25.22 -25.47
CA GLN A 27 -10.49 -23.81 -25.70
C GLN A 27 -10.31 -23.30 -27.14
N SER A 28 -9.45 -23.93 -27.94
CA SER A 28 -9.23 -23.60 -29.34
C SER A 28 -10.42 -23.89 -30.26
N GLU A 29 -11.40 -24.69 -29.82
CA GLU A 29 -12.54 -25.11 -30.63
C GLU A 29 -13.79 -24.22 -30.44
N PHE A 30 -13.83 -23.41 -29.38
CA PHE A 30 -14.99 -22.59 -29.06
C PHE A 30 -14.95 -21.20 -29.71
N SER A 31 -16.10 -20.73 -30.16
CA SER A 31 -16.26 -19.33 -30.59
C SER A 31 -16.01 -18.38 -29.42
N ARG A 32 -15.48 -17.18 -29.69
CA ARG A 32 -15.28 -16.13 -28.69
C ARG A 32 -16.53 -15.85 -27.85
N LYS A 33 -17.72 -15.92 -28.46
CA LYS A 33 -19.00 -15.75 -27.73
C LYS A 33 -19.27 -16.87 -26.73
N GLN A 34 -18.95 -18.11 -27.11
CA GLN A 34 -19.10 -19.28 -26.23
C GLN A 34 -18.11 -19.22 -25.07
N LEU A 35 -16.87 -18.82 -25.33
CA LEU A 35 -15.85 -18.64 -24.28
C LEU A 35 -16.29 -17.62 -23.23
N LEU A 36 -16.84 -16.47 -23.66
CA LEU A 36 -17.36 -15.46 -22.74
C LEU A 36 -18.56 -15.97 -21.91
N GLN A 37 -19.44 -16.78 -22.52
CA GLN A 37 -20.55 -17.41 -21.80
C GLN A 37 -20.08 -18.46 -20.80
N ILE A 38 -19.08 -19.26 -21.16
CA ILE A 38 -18.48 -20.25 -20.24
C ILE A 38 -17.84 -19.52 -19.06
N GLN A 39 -17.10 -18.45 -19.31
CA GLN A 39 -16.51 -17.62 -18.26
C GLN A 39 -17.58 -17.04 -17.33
N SER A 40 -18.64 -16.44 -17.88
CA SER A 40 -19.70 -15.84 -17.05
C SER A 40 -20.43 -16.87 -16.19
N VAL A 41 -20.69 -18.07 -16.74
CA VAL A 41 -21.28 -19.18 -15.98
C VAL A 41 -20.35 -19.63 -14.86
N ARG A 42 -19.05 -19.77 -15.11
CA ARG A 42 -18.11 -20.21 -14.07
C ARG A 42 -17.90 -19.17 -12.97
N HIS A 43 -17.83 -17.88 -13.30
CA HIS A 43 -17.82 -16.82 -12.29
C HIS A 43 -19.09 -16.86 -11.44
N CYS A 44 -20.25 -17.12 -12.06
CA CYS A 44 -21.50 -17.28 -11.33
C CYS A 44 -21.50 -18.52 -10.41
N GLN A 45 -20.91 -19.63 -10.84
CA GLN A 45 -20.73 -20.83 -10.01
C GLN A 45 -19.78 -20.58 -8.83
N ALA A 46 -18.64 -19.93 -9.08
CA ALA A 46 -17.68 -19.56 -8.04
C ALA A 46 -18.33 -18.62 -7.00
N LEU A 47 -19.03 -17.59 -7.47
CA LEU A 47 -19.78 -16.67 -6.61
C LEU A 47 -20.89 -17.37 -5.82
N THR A 48 -21.58 -18.36 -6.42
CA THR A 48 -22.56 -19.17 -5.69
C THR A 48 -21.89 -20.00 -4.60
N SER A 49 -20.76 -20.64 -4.89
CA SER A 49 -20.01 -21.41 -3.88
C SER A 49 -19.57 -20.54 -2.69
N TRP A 50 -19.13 -19.31 -2.98
CA TRP A 50 -18.79 -18.32 -1.96
C TRP A 50 -20.01 -17.85 -1.17
N LEU A 51 -21.15 -17.57 -1.84
CA LEU A 51 -22.38 -17.19 -1.16
C LEU A 51 -22.89 -18.30 -0.26
N MET A 52 -22.85 -19.56 -0.71
CA MET A 52 -23.22 -20.71 0.11
C MET A 52 -22.39 -20.79 1.39
N SER A 53 -21.07 -20.60 1.31
CA SER A 53 -20.20 -20.61 2.50
C SER A 53 -20.46 -19.41 3.42
N ALA A 54 -20.67 -18.21 2.86
CA ALA A 54 -20.95 -16.99 3.60
C ALA A 54 -22.29 -17.05 4.34
N VAL A 55 -23.29 -17.68 3.71
CA VAL A 55 -24.67 -17.77 4.21
C VAL A 55 -24.88 -18.98 5.13
N TYR A 56 -24.06 -20.03 5.00
CA TYR A 56 -24.23 -21.33 5.68
C TYR A 56 -24.59 -21.20 7.18
N ASN A 57 -23.78 -20.47 7.95
CA ASN A 57 -23.99 -20.34 9.39
C ASN A 57 -25.31 -19.66 9.74
N SER A 58 -25.72 -18.65 8.96
CA SER A 58 -26.99 -17.98 9.20
C SER A 58 -28.17 -18.82 8.74
N ALA A 59 -28.06 -19.54 7.62
CA ALA A 59 -29.09 -20.48 7.17
C ALA A 59 -29.33 -21.61 8.19
N GLN A 60 -28.26 -22.13 8.83
CA GLN A 60 -28.40 -23.11 9.92
C GLN A 60 -29.12 -22.51 11.14
N GLN A 61 -28.85 -21.26 11.50
CA GLN A 61 -29.58 -20.58 12.58
C GLN A 61 -31.05 -20.37 12.22
N ASP A 62 -31.35 -20.00 10.98
CA ASP A 62 -32.72 -19.84 10.49
C ASP A 62 -33.47 -21.17 10.46
N LEU A 63 -32.79 -22.28 10.14
CA LEU A 63 -33.34 -23.63 10.21
C LEU A 63 -33.74 -24.02 11.64
N LEU A 64 -32.91 -23.67 12.64
CA LEU A 64 -33.24 -23.89 14.05
C LEU A 64 -34.46 -23.08 14.49
N ARG A 65 -34.58 -21.83 14.03
CA ARG A 65 -35.75 -20.98 14.29
C ARG A 65 -37.00 -21.51 13.58
N ALA A 66 -36.85 -22.02 12.36
CA ALA A 66 -37.94 -22.59 11.58
C ALA A 66 -38.59 -23.81 12.26
N GLY A 67 -37.83 -24.60 13.03
CA GLY A 67 -38.39 -25.69 13.83
C GLY A 67 -39.39 -25.25 14.91
N GLN A 68 -39.41 -23.96 15.25
CA GLN A 68 -40.30 -23.36 16.26
C GLN A 68 -41.48 -22.59 15.63
N SER A 69 -41.58 -22.53 14.30
CA SER A 69 -42.62 -21.78 13.61
C SER A 69 -43.97 -22.51 13.61
N SER A 70 -45.03 -21.77 13.24
CA SER A 70 -46.38 -22.33 13.08
C SER A 70 -46.45 -23.41 12.01
N SER A 71 -45.59 -23.36 10.99
CA SER A 71 -45.50 -24.39 9.96
C SER A 71 -44.04 -24.84 9.73
N PRO A 72 -43.54 -25.81 10.54
CA PRO A 72 -42.13 -26.17 10.55
C PRO A 72 -41.67 -26.81 9.22
N SER A 73 -42.57 -27.45 8.47
CA SER A 73 -42.26 -27.99 7.14
C SER A 73 -41.86 -26.86 6.17
N ALA A 74 -42.76 -25.93 5.87
CA ALA A 74 -42.50 -24.86 4.91
C ALA A 74 -41.37 -23.92 5.35
N ALA A 75 -41.30 -23.58 6.65
CA ALA A 75 -40.25 -22.72 7.17
C ALA A 75 -38.86 -23.39 7.08
N SER A 76 -38.76 -24.69 7.36
CA SER A 76 -37.47 -25.41 7.25
C SER A 76 -37.03 -25.59 5.80
N ILE A 77 -37.98 -25.87 4.90
CA ILE A 77 -37.73 -25.90 3.46
C ILE A 77 -37.21 -24.55 2.98
N PHE A 78 -37.87 -23.45 3.37
CA PHE A 78 -37.43 -22.10 3.00
C PHE A 78 -36.03 -21.77 3.52
N ALA A 79 -35.72 -22.12 4.78
CA ALA A 79 -34.40 -21.93 5.36
C ALA A 79 -33.29 -22.73 4.65
N LEU A 80 -33.59 -23.92 4.14
CA LEU A 80 -32.65 -24.73 3.36
C LEU A 80 -32.47 -24.16 1.94
N LEU A 81 -33.55 -23.72 1.30
CA LEU A 81 -33.52 -23.07 -0.02
C LEU A 81 -32.76 -21.74 0.01
N SER A 82 -32.85 -20.99 1.11
CA SER A 82 -32.11 -19.74 1.32
C SER A 82 -30.60 -19.93 1.50
N GLY A 83 -30.14 -21.17 1.72
CA GLY A 83 -28.72 -21.55 1.68
C GLY A 83 -28.32 -22.33 0.42
N HIS A 84 -29.17 -22.36 -0.62
CA HIS A 84 -29.00 -23.17 -1.85
C HIS A 84 -28.82 -24.68 -1.60
N GLN A 85 -29.36 -25.21 -0.49
CA GLN A 85 -29.29 -26.63 -0.16
C GLN A 85 -30.51 -27.37 -0.72
N ILE A 86 -30.64 -27.42 -2.05
CA ILE A 86 -31.81 -27.98 -2.75
C ILE A 86 -32.04 -29.45 -2.38
N ASP A 87 -30.95 -30.24 -2.32
CA ASP A 87 -31.02 -31.67 -1.97
C ASP A 87 -31.57 -31.87 -0.55
N HIS A 88 -31.07 -31.10 0.41
CA HIS A 88 -31.54 -31.15 1.79
C HIS A 88 -32.98 -30.64 1.93
N ALA A 89 -33.36 -29.60 1.17
CA ALA A 89 -34.74 -29.09 1.14
C ALA A 89 -35.71 -30.16 0.59
N CYS A 90 -35.31 -30.87 -0.47
CA CYS A 90 -36.09 -31.97 -1.02
C CYS A 90 -36.24 -33.11 0.00
N LEU A 91 -35.15 -33.51 0.66
CA LEU A 91 -35.19 -34.51 1.73
C LEU A 91 -36.10 -34.06 2.89
N ALA A 92 -35.99 -32.81 3.33
CA ALA A 92 -36.87 -32.27 4.37
C ALA A 92 -38.35 -32.35 3.96
N ALA A 93 -38.69 -31.93 2.74
CA ALA A 93 -40.05 -32.04 2.21
C ALA A 93 -40.57 -33.49 2.19
N THR A 94 -39.72 -34.46 1.83
CA THR A 94 -40.11 -35.88 1.88
C THR A 94 -40.33 -36.37 3.32
N LEU A 95 -39.52 -35.92 4.29
CA LEU A 95 -39.66 -36.28 5.71
C LEU A 95 -40.96 -35.72 6.31
N TYR A 96 -41.35 -34.50 5.93
CA TYR A 96 -42.62 -33.88 6.33
C TYR A 96 -43.83 -34.39 5.52
N ARG A 97 -43.61 -35.29 4.55
CA ARG A 97 -44.62 -35.90 3.66
C ARG A 97 -45.23 -34.95 2.60
N ASP A 98 -44.53 -33.88 2.27
CA ASP A 98 -44.89 -32.92 1.23
C ASP A 98 -44.32 -33.34 -0.14
N TYR A 99 -44.71 -34.53 -0.61
CA TYR A 99 -44.10 -35.13 -1.82
C TYR A 99 -44.27 -34.29 -3.10
N ARG A 100 -45.40 -33.58 -3.23
CA ARG A 100 -45.64 -32.69 -4.39
C ARG A 100 -44.71 -31.49 -4.38
N LEU A 101 -44.48 -30.94 -3.20
CA LEU A 101 -43.54 -29.83 -3.03
C LEU A 101 -42.11 -30.32 -3.28
N ALA A 102 -41.75 -31.51 -2.80
CA ALA A 102 -40.46 -32.13 -3.08
C ALA A 102 -40.18 -32.23 -4.60
N THR A 103 -41.18 -32.63 -5.40
CA THR A 103 -41.00 -32.69 -6.87
C THR A 103 -40.82 -31.31 -7.51
N LEU A 104 -41.43 -30.26 -6.97
CA LEU A 104 -41.25 -28.89 -7.46
C LEU A 104 -39.89 -28.33 -7.05
N ILE A 105 -39.43 -28.59 -5.82
CA ILE A 105 -38.12 -28.14 -5.30
C ILE A 105 -36.97 -28.63 -6.19
N VAL A 106 -37.02 -29.88 -6.65
CA VAL A 106 -35.96 -30.45 -7.52
C VAL A 106 -35.83 -29.71 -8.86
N GLN A 107 -36.89 -29.06 -9.32
CA GLN A 107 -36.89 -28.29 -10.56
C GLN A 107 -36.32 -26.87 -10.37
N CYS A 108 -36.17 -26.42 -9.11
CA CYS A 108 -35.85 -25.04 -8.82
C CYS A 108 -34.39 -24.69 -9.09
N GLY A 109 -34.19 -23.52 -9.68
CA GLY A 109 -32.88 -22.93 -9.90
C GLY A 109 -32.70 -22.38 -11.31
N VAL A 110 -31.70 -21.53 -11.45
CA VAL A 110 -31.21 -21.08 -12.76
C VAL A 110 -30.23 -22.13 -13.27
N GLY A 111 -30.50 -22.72 -14.45
CA GLY A 111 -29.77 -23.87 -15.02
C GLY A 111 -28.28 -23.67 -15.31
N THR A 112 -27.70 -22.52 -14.95
CA THR A 112 -26.26 -22.23 -15.01
C THR A 112 -25.53 -22.56 -13.70
N VAL A 113 -26.25 -22.69 -12.58
CA VAL A 113 -25.70 -22.87 -11.23
C VAL A 113 -26.14 -24.22 -10.68
N GLY A 114 -25.44 -25.30 -11.07
CA GLY A 114 -25.39 -26.58 -10.34
C GLY A 114 -26.69 -27.38 -10.11
N GLY A 115 -27.86 -26.91 -10.57
CA GLY A 115 -29.16 -27.56 -10.38
C GLY A 115 -30.04 -27.39 -11.61
N GLY A 116 -30.97 -28.33 -11.83
CA GLY A 116 -31.85 -28.37 -12.99
C GLY A 116 -32.45 -26.99 -13.27
N GLY A 117 -32.33 -26.53 -14.52
CA GLY A 117 -32.90 -25.24 -14.90
C GLY A 117 -34.42 -25.33 -14.81
N ASN A 118 -35.02 -24.45 -14.00
CA ASN A 118 -36.44 -24.21 -14.08
C ASN A 118 -36.75 -23.77 -15.51
N ASP A 119 -37.53 -24.58 -16.24
CA ASP A 119 -38.15 -24.12 -17.48
C ASP A 119 -38.98 -22.87 -17.13
N CYS A 120 -38.82 -21.79 -17.89
CA CYS A 120 -39.59 -20.55 -17.68
C CYS A 120 -41.10 -20.82 -17.61
N GLN A 121 -41.56 -21.84 -18.32
CA GLN A 121 -42.93 -22.33 -18.32
C GLN A 121 -43.36 -22.88 -16.95
N VAL A 122 -42.49 -23.61 -16.24
CA VAL A 122 -42.78 -24.13 -14.90
C VAL A 122 -42.91 -22.98 -13.90
N CYS A 123 -41.99 -22.01 -13.95
CA CYS A 123 -42.09 -20.79 -13.13
C CYS A 123 -43.40 -20.04 -13.37
N GLU A 124 -43.80 -19.88 -14.63
CA GLU A 124 -45.05 -19.21 -15.01
C GLU A 124 -46.29 -19.97 -14.52
N LEU A 125 -46.28 -21.30 -14.62
CA LEU A 125 -47.37 -22.14 -14.09
C LEU A 125 -47.48 -22.03 -12.56
N ILE A 126 -46.37 -21.99 -11.83
CA ILE A 126 -46.38 -21.78 -10.38
C ILE A 126 -46.86 -20.36 -10.05
N CYS A 127 -46.42 -19.35 -10.81
CA CYS A 127 -46.87 -17.97 -10.66
C CYS A 127 -48.39 -17.86 -10.82
N THR A 128 -48.94 -18.36 -11.93
CA THR A 128 -50.38 -18.35 -12.18
C THR A 128 -51.16 -19.16 -11.14
N HIS A 129 -50.56 -20.21 -10.57
CA HIS A 129 -51.14 -20.92 -9.44
C HIS A 129 -51.28 -20.01 -8.21
N VAL A 130 -50.20 -19.36 -7.78
CA VAL A 130 -50.23 -18.44 -6.63
C VAL A 130 -51.21 -17.28 -6.86
N GLU A 131 -51.25 -16.72 -8.08
CA GLU A 131 -52.19 -15.67 -8.46
C GLU A 131 -53.66 -16.12 -8.34
N ARG A 132 -53.99 -17.32 -8.84
CA ARG A 132 -55.35 -17.88 -8.73
C ARG A 132 -55.74 -18.15 -7.28
N PHE A 133 -54.80 -18.60 -6.46
CA PHE A 133 -55.01 -18.80 -5.02
C PHE A 133 -55.28 -17.48 -4.30
N ALA A 134 -54.60 -16.40 -4.68
CA ALA A 134 -54.88 -15.06 -4.16
C ALA A 134 -56.27 -14.54 -4.60
N ALA A 135 -56.63 -14.76 -5.87
CA ALA A 135 -57.90 -14.27 -6.44
C ALA A 135 -59.15 -14.99 -5.93
N THR A 136 -59.03 -16.23 -5.47
CA THR A 136 -60.18 -17.03 -4.97
C THR A 136 -60.61 -16.66 -3.54
N GLY A 137 -59.93 -15.73 -2.87
CA GLY A 137 -60.31 -15.24 -1.53
C GLY A 137 -60.07 -16.21 -0.38
N SER A 138 -59.59 -17.44 -0.67
CA SER A 138 -59.08 -18.41 0.31
C SER A 138 -57.60 -18.20 0.66
N GLY A 139 -57.03 -17.03 0.33
CA GLY A 139 -55.63 -16.70 0.59
C GLY A 139 -55.23 -16.70 2.07
N ASN A 140 -56.20 -16.64 2.99
CA ASN A 140 -55.97 -16.81 4.44
C ASN A 140 -55.78 -18.27 4.86
N ASP A 141 -56.08 -19.25 4.00
CA ASP A 141 -56.01 -20.68 4.33
C ASP A 141 -54.64 -21.29 3.97
N LEU A 142 -53.93 -20.70 3.00
CA LEU A 142 -52.54 -21.07 2.73
C LEU A 142 -51.64 -20.39 3.76
N ALA A 143 -51.00 -21.20 4.61
CA ALA A 143 -50.05 -20.68 5.58
C ALA A 143 -48.98 -19.84 4.87
N GLN A 144 -48.66 -18.68 5.47
CA GLN A 144 -47.81 -17.67 4.86
C GLN A 144 -46.46 -18.25 4.42
N ASP A 145 -45.87 -19.16 5.20
CA ASP A 145 -44.60 -19.82 4.90
C ASP A 145 -44.63 -20.62 3.59
N TYR A 146 -45.74 -21.32 3.28
CA TYR A 146 -45.86 -22.03 1.99
C TYR A 146 -45.94 -21.05 0.82
N ARG A 147 -46.57 -19.88 1.02
CA ARG A 147 -46.60 -18.84 0.00
C ARG A 147 -45.19 -18.31 -0.30
N HIS A 148 -44.34 -18.13 0.71
CA HIS A 148 -42.94 -17.76 0.50
C HIS A 148 -42.18 -18.79 -0.33
N VAL A 149 -42.40 -20.09 -0.06
CA VAL A 149 -41.79 -21.16 -0.85
C VAL A 149 -42.27 -21.10 -2.30
N TYR A 150 -43.59 -21.07 -2.56
CA TYR A 150 -44.10 -21.05 -3.94
C TYR A 150 -43.72 -19.78 -4.72
N GLU A 151 -43.69 -18.61 -4.08
CA GLU A 151 -43.20 -17.37 -4.70
C GLU A 151 -41.69 -17.47 -5.02
N LEU A 152 -40.91 -18.16 -4.19
CA LEU A 152 -39.51 -18.42 -4.50
C LEU A 152 -39.37 -19.38 -5.70
N LEU A 153 -40.15 -20.46 -5.74
CA LEU A 153 -40.10 -21.44 -6.85
C LEU A 153 -40.57 -20.84 -8.19
N SER A 154 -41.46 -19.84 -8.15
CA SER A 154 -41.90 -19.10 -9.36
C SER A 154 -40.84 -18.12 -9.87
N GLY A 155 -39.77 -17.91 -9.11
CA GLY A 155 -38.73 -16.93 -9.38
C GLY A 155 -39.14 -15.49 -9.09
N ASN A 156 -40.24 -15.30 -8.36
CA ASN A 156 -40.68 -13.99 -7.90
C ASN A 156 -40.01 -13.62 -6.57
N VAL A 157 -38.83 -13.02 -6.68
CA VAL A 157 -38.10 -12.44 -5.52
C VAL A 157 -38.46 -10.96 -5.31
N LYS A 158 -39.32 -10.38 -6.16
CA LYS A 158 -39.61 -8.94 -6.21
C LYS A 158 -40.69 -8.52 -5.22
N TRP A 159 -40.73 -7.20 -4.98
CA TRP A 159 -41.67 -6.48 -4.13
C TRP A 159 -43.14 -6.55 -4.58
N GLU A 160 -43.36 -6.76 -5.89
CA GLU A 160 -44.69 -6.88 -6.48
C GLU A 160 -45.04 -8.35 -6.67
N THR A 161 -45.98 -8.85 -5.88
CA THR A 161 -46.82 -9.94 -6.37
C THR A 161 -47.50 -9.43 -7.64
N ARG A 162 -47.18 -9.98 -8.82
CA ARG A 162 -47.90 -9.70 -10.09
C ARG A 162 -49.42 -9.81 -9.91
N ALA A 163 -49.84 -10.58 -8.92
CA ALA A 163 -51.21 -10.93 -8.57
C ALA A 163 -52.15 -9.78 -8.13
N VAL A 164 -51.71 -8.74 -7.40
CA VAL A 164 -52.70 -7.85 -6.76
C VAL A 164 -52.23 -6.40 -6.58
N LYS A 165 -52.78 -5.49 -7.38
CA LYS A 165 -52.60 -4.03 -7.21
C LYS A 165 -53.43 -3.45 -6.04
N ASP A 166 -54.49 -4.12 -5.60
CA ASP A 166 -55.51 -3.56 -4.69
C ASP A 166 -55.68 -4.24 -3.30
N ALA A 167 -54.82 -5.17 -2.89
CA ALA A 167 -54.90 -5.77 -1.55
C ALA A 167 -53.88 -5.11 -0.60
N GLY A 168 -54.36 -4.21 0.25
CA GLY A 168 -53.56 -3.44 1.21
C GLY A 168 -52.87 -4.25 2.31
N ASP A 169 -53.27 -5.51 2.56
CA ASP A 169 -52.85 -6.25 3.76
C ASP A 169 -52.23 -7.65 3.53
N ALA A 170 -52.07 -8.12 2.27
CA ALA A 170 -51.65 -9.50 1.98
C ALA A 170 -50.51 -9.63 0.96
N ARG A 171 -49.57 -8.67 0.98
CA ARG A 171 -48.32 -8.73 0.20
C ARG A 171 -47.28 -9.50 1.02
N VAL A 172 -46.94 -10.72 0.57
CA VAL A 172 -45.93 -11.55 1.22
C VAL A 172 -44.59 -11.27 0.56
N PHE A 173 -43.61 -10.79 1.34
CA PHE A 173 -42.29 -10.48 0.84
C PHE A 173 -41.33 -11.63 1.14
N VAL A 174 -40.79 -12.25 0.08
CA VAL A 174 -39.95 -13.45 0.21
C VAL A 174 -38.66 -13.18 0.98
N ALA A 175 -38.07 -11.98 0.86
CA ALA A 175 -36.83 -11.63 1.54
C ALA A 175 -37.04 -10.83 2.86
N GLN A 176 -38.25 -10.88 3.46
CA GLN A 176 -38.54 -10.12 4.68
C GLN A 176 -37.79 -10.68 5.88
N GLY A 177 -37.06 -9.81 6.59
CA GLY A 177 -36.32 -10.20 7.80
C GLY A 177 -35.13 -11.14 7.55
N VAL A 178 -34.79 -11.36 6.27
CA VAL A 178 -33.66 -12.17 5.83
C VAL A 178 -32.42 -11.26 5.71
N ASN A 179 -31.22 -11.78 6.00
CA ASN A 179 -29.99 -10.98 5.87
C ASN A 179 -29.78 -10.54 4.42
N TRP A 180 -29.06 -9.44 4.24
CA TRP A 180 -28.87 -8.84 2.92
C TRP A 180 -28.19 -9.81 1.94
N LYS A 181 -27.23 -10.62 2.42
CA LYS A 181 -26.51 -11.63 1.62
C LYS A 181 -27.43 -12.73 1.12
N HIS A 182 -28.34 -13.19 1.98
CA HIS A 182 -29.37 -14.15 1.60
C HIS A 182 -30.38 -13.53 0.63
N ALA A 183 -30.84 -12.30 0.88
CA ALA A 183 -31.77 -11.61 -0.02
C ALA A 183 -31.18 -11.43 -1.43
N PHE A 184 -29.90 -11.05 -1.51
CA PHE A 184 -29.14 -11.02 -2.75
C PHE A 184 -29.01 -12.42 -3.39
N ALA A 185 -28.66 -13.44 -2.59
CA ALA A 185 -28.49 -14.81 -3.07
C ALA A 185 -29.78 -15.43 -3.63
N LEU A 186 -30.94 -15.17 -3.02
CA LEU A 186 -32.25 -15.58 -3.55
C LEU A 186 -32.49 -14.98 -4.94
N GLY A 187 -32.15 -13.69 -5.11
CA GLY A 187 -32.22 -12.99 -6.39
C GLY A 187 -31.26 -13.54 -7.44
N LEU A 188 -30.13 -14.11 -7.04
CA LEU A 188 -29.18 -14.75 -7.95
C LEU A 188 -29.60 -16.16 -8.34
N TRP A 189 -30.06 -16.97 -7.38
CA TRP A 189 -30.29 -18.41 -7.59
C TRP A 189 -31.65 -18.74 -8.18
N TYR A 190 -32.68 -17.94 -7.86
CA TYR A 190 -34.06 -18.28 -8.18
C TYR A 190 -34.79 -17.24 -9.04
N ALA A 191 -34.26 -16.01 -9.19
CA ALA A 191 -34.97 -15.00 -9.98
C ALA A 191 -35.08 -15.38 -11.47
N GLU A 192 -36.12 -14.85 -12.11
CA GLU A 192 -36.38 -15.00 -13.55
C GLU A 192 -35.16 -14.56 -14.39
N LEU A 193 -34.74 -15.38 -15.36
CA LEU A 193 -33.49 -15.25 -16.12
C LEU A 193 -33.46 -14.06 -17.08
N PRO A 194 -32.40 -13.22 -17.03
CA PRO A 194 -31.86 -12.52 -18.18
C PRO A 194 -30.46 -13.00 -18.57
N ALA A 195 -29.93 -12.45 -19.67
CA ALA A 195 -28.65 -12.83 -20.27
C ALA A 195 -27.42 -12.65 -19.34
N ASP A 196 -27.44 -11.67 -18.42
CA ASP A 196 -26.37 -11.39 -17.46
C ASP A 196 -26.86 -11.59 -16.02
N LEU A 197 -26.49 -12.73 -15.43
CA LEU A 197 -26.98 -13.19 -14.12
C LEU A 197 -26.59 -12.26 -12.96
N VAL A 198 -25.30 -11.96 -12.83
CA VAL A 198 -24.79 -11.18 -11.69
C VAL A 198 -25.25 -9.73 -11.76
N SER A 199 -25.20 -9.11 -12.94
CA SER A 199 -25.62 -7.73 -13.11
C SER A 199 -27.09 -7.52 -12.83
N ASN A 200 -27.94 -8.46 -13.25
CA ASN A 200 -29.36 -8.41 -12.92
C ASN A 200 -29.61 -8.63 -11.43
N ALA A 201 -28.91 -9.56 -10.77
CA ALA A 201 -29.05 -9.75 -9.34
C ALA A 201 -28.73 -8.46 -8.55
N VAL A 202 -27.70 -7.72 -8.95
CA VAL A 202 -27.34 -6.43 -8.35
C VAL A 202 -28.43 -5.38 -8.59
N THR A 203 -28.93 -5.21 -9.82
CA THR A 203 -29.99 -4.25 -10.11
C THR A 203 -31.29 -4.58 -9.40
N LEU A 204 -31.67 -5.87 -9.35
CA LEU A 204 -32.82 -6.36 -8.60
C LEU A 204 -32.70 -5.98 -7.12
N TYR A 205 -31.54 -6.22 -6.53
CA TYR A 205 -31.31 -5.91 -5.12
C TYR A 205 -31.32 -4.40 -4.83
N GLU A 206 -30.71 -3.57 -5.69
CA GLU A 206 -30.78 -2.11 -5.58
C GLU A 206 -32.22 -1.58 -5.70
N CYS A 207 -33.02 -2.14 -6.61
CA CYS A 207 -34.44 -1.81 -6.73
C CYS A 207 -35.17 -2.16 -5.43
N MET A 208 -34.89 -3.32 -4.83
CA MET A 208 -35.52 -3.74 -3.57
C MET A 208 -35.19 -2.80 -2.40
N ILE A 209 -33.95 -2.31 -2.31
CA ILE A 209 -33.57 -1.34 -1.27
C ILE A 209 -34.24 0.02 -1.49
N SER A 210 -34.38 0.45 -2.76
CA SER A 210 -34.84 1.80 -3.10
C SER A 210 -36.34 1.99 -2.94
N SER A 211 -37.14 0.93 -3.05
CA SER A 211 -38.60 1.01 -3.09
C SER A 211 -39.28 1.04 -1.72
N ASP A 212 -38.81 0.24 -0.75
CA ASP A 212 -39.37 0.19 0.60
C ASP A 212 -38.41 -0.59 1.52
N MET A 213 -38.00 0.01 2.64
CA MET A 213 -36.88 -0.42 3.51
C MET A 213 -37.14 -1.71 4.33
N LEU A 214 -37.96 -2.63 3.81
CA LEU A 214 -38.28 -3.93 4.41
C LEU A 214 -37.15 -4.97 4.22
N VAL A 215 -36.26 -4.72 3.26
CA VAL A 215 -35.04 -5.52 3.06
C VAL A 215 -33.95 -4.98 3.94
N THR A 216 -33.18 -5.88 4.57
CA THR A 216 -32.00 -5.47 5.31
C THR A 216 -30.99 -4.84 4.33
N PRO A 217 -30.54 -3.59 4.58
CA PRO A 217 -29.56 -2.95 3.71
C PRO A 217 -28.19 -3.61 3.84
N PRO A 218 -27.32 -3.57 2.81
CA PRO A 218 -25.99 -4.15 2.84
C PRO A 218 -25.05 -3.25 3.64
N LEU A 219 -25.13 -3.39 4.96
CA LEU A 219 -24.27 -2.69 5.90
C LEU A 219 -23.08 -3.58 6.30
N PRO A 220 -21.90 -3.00 6.57
CA PRO A 220 -20.76 -3.75 7.09
C PRO A 220 -21.07 -4.49 8.40
N GLY A 221 -20.48 -5.67 8.59
CA GLY A 221 -20.70 -6.50 9.79
C GLY A 221 -20.44 -5.78 11.12
N TRP A 222 -19.43 -4.92 11.17
CA TRP A 222 -19.09 -4.15 12.37
C TRP A 222 -20.20 -3.15 12.78
N VAL A 223 -21.03 -2.68 11.84
CA VAL A 223 -22.17 -1.81 12.13
C VAL A 223 -23.24 -2.56 12.93
N TYR A 224 -23.43 -3.85 12.66
CA TYR A 224 -24.36 -4.71 13.41
C TYR A 224 -23.81 -5.12 14.78
N GLU A 225 -22.50 -5.33 14.90
CA GLU A 225 -21.84 -5.72 16.15
C GLU A 225 -21.73 -4.56 17.16
N CYS A 226 -21.50 -3.33 16.69
CA CYS A 226 -21.24 -2.19 17.57
C CYS A 226 -22.46 -1.70 18.36
N GLY A 227 -23.70 -2.11 18.05
CA GLY A 227 -24.92 -1.79 18.82
C GLY A 227 -25.19 -0.30 19.09
N SER A 228 -24.36 0.60 18.59
CA SER A 228 -24.36 2.04 18.80
C SER A 228 -25.29 2.66 17.76
N GLU A 229 -26.24 3.47 18.24
CA GLU A 229 -27.10 4.51 17.61
C GLU A 229 -27.60 4.32 16.16
N ILE A 230 -26.82 3.78 15.24
CA ILE A 230 -27.22 3.28 13.91
C ILE A 230 -28.08 2.01 14.02
N SER A 231 -27.90 1.20 15.08
CA SER A 231 -28.85 0.13 15.42
C SER A 231 -30.21 0.69 15.88
N LEU A 232 -30.23 1.90 16.46
CA LEU A 232 -31.48 2.62 16.70
C LEU A 232 -32.04 3.17 15.41
N VAL A 233 -31.23 3.61 14.43
CA VAL A 233 -31.72 3.94 13.08
C VAL A 233 -32.36 2.71 12.44
N THR A 234 -31.77 1.52 12.48
CA THR A 234 -32.39 0.32 11.90
C THR A 234 -33.64 -0.17 12.65
N LYS A 235 -33.71 -0.01 13.98
CA LYS A 235 -34.95 -0.21 14.75
C LYS A 235 -35.99 0.90 14.54
N SER A 236 -35.54 2.11 14.20
CA SER A 236 -36.38 3.27 13.90
C SER A 236 -36.58 3.50 12.40
N ILE A 237 -36.14 2.62 11.50
CA ILE A 237 -36.62 2.58 10.11
C ILE A 237 -38.12 2.24 10.11
N GLY A 238 -38.60 1.50 11.11
CA GLY A 238 -40.03 1.31 11.36
C GLY A 238 -40.74 2.50 12.02
N GLN A 239 -40.03 3.55 12.47
CA GLN A 239 -40.60 4.71 13.20
C GLN A 239 -40.24 6.08 12.58
N LEU A 240 -39.31 6.13 11.62
CA LEU A 240 -38.85 7.34 10.91
C LEU A 240 -39.31 7.34 9.45
N GLN A 241 -40.51 6.82 9.17
CA GLN A 241 -41.14 7.00 7.86
C GLN A 241 -41.48 8.48 7.57
N ASP A 242 -41.48 9.36 8.58
CA ASP A 242 -42.06 10.70 8.46
C ASP A 242 -41.08 11.90 8.41
N LEU A 243 -39.76 11.74 8.62
CA LEU A 243 -38.89 12.93 8.86
C LEU A 243 -37.60 13.08 8.04
N VAL A 244 -37.18 12.12 7.22
CA VAL A 244 -36.04 12.30 6.32
C VAL A 244 -36.32 11.60 5.01
N SER A 245 -36.29 12.34 3.89
CA SER A 245 -36.39 11.77 2.55
C SER A 245 -35.32 10.68 2.38
N ALA A 246 -35.71 9.47 1.97
CA ALA A 246 -34.80 8.32 1.86
C ALA A 246 -33.49 8.64 1.11
N GLN A 247 -33.54 9.56 0.14
CA GLN A 247 -32.40 10.08 -0.62
C GLN A 247 -31.29 10.74 0.21
N ASP A 248 -31.60 11.38 1.34
CA ASP A 248 -30.60 12.02 2.21
C ASP A 248 -29.96 11.05 3.22
N LEU A 249 -30.57 9.88 3.44
CA LEU A 249 -29.99 8.78 4.21
C LEU A 249 -29.05 7.93 3.35
N PHE A 250 -29.37 7.73 2.06
CA PHE A 250 -28.53 7.02 1.09
C PHE A 250 -27.15 7.66 0.88
N SER A 251 -27.02 8.99 1.09
CA SER A 251 -25.74 9.70 1.00
C SER A 251 -24.85 9.52 2.24
N CYS A 252 -25.42 9.06 3.36
CA CYS A 252 -24.69 8.81 4.62
C CYS A 252 -24.34 7.34 4.84
N TRP A 253 -24.68 6.44 3.90
CA TRP A 253 -24.56 5.01 4.11
C TRP A 253 -23.21 4.47 3.62
N VAL A 254 -22.42 4.04 4.60
CA VAL A 254 -21.27 3.16 4.41
C VAL A 254 -21.79 1.80 3.98
N TRP A 255 -21.53 1.42 2.73
CA TRP A 255 -21.93 0.12 2.17
C TRP A 255 -20.96 -0.99 2.57
N ASP A 256 -21.46 -2.22 2.67
CA ASP A 256 -20.60 -3.41 2.84
C ASP A 256 -19.63 -3.54 1.64
N PRO A 257 -18.33 -3.76 1.88
CA PRO A 257 -17.33 -3.90 0.82
C PRO A 257 -17.63 -5.04 -0.15
N VAL A 258 -18.27 -6.13 0.32
CA VAL A 258 -18.71 -7.25 -0.53
C VAL A 258 -19.70 -6.74 -1.59
N PHE A 259 -20.66 -5.91 -1.18
CA PHE A 259 -21.67 -5.38 -2.10
C PHE A 259 -21.06 -4.36 -3.08
N GLN A 260 -20.09 -3.57 -2.64
CA GLN A 260 -19.34 -2.66 -3.51
C GLN A 260 -18.53 -3.44 -4.57
N LEU A 261 -17.91 -4.57 -4.22
CA LEU A 261 -17.24 -5.44 -5.19
C LEU A 261 -18.20 -6.04 -6.22
N LEU A 262 -19.40 -6.47 -5.79
CA LEU A 262 -20.45 -6.94 -6.71
C LEU A 262 -20.90 -5.85 -7.68
N LYS A 263 -21.03 -4.60 -7.20
CA LYS A 263 -21.32 -3.43 -8.04
C LYS A 263 -20.22 -3.16 -9.06
N LEU A 264 -18.94 -3.24 -8.65
CA LEU A 264 -17.80 -3.06 -9.53
C LEU A 264 -17.75 -4.12 -10.64
N TYR A 265 -18.02 -5.38 -10.30
CA TYR A 265 -18.09 -6.46 -11.28
C TYR A 265 -19.26 -6.28 -12.26
N SER A 266 -20.43 -5.90 -11.76
CA SER A 266 -21.62 -5.69 -12.59
C SER A 266 -21.48 -4.49 -13.53
N ARG A 267 -20.86 -3.40 -13.06
CA ARG A 267 -20.77 -2.13 -13.78
C ARG A 267 -19.30 -1.71 -13.93
N PRO A 268 -18.67 -1.97 -15.08
CA PRO A 268 -17.29 -1.53 -15.32
C PRO A 268 -17.14 0.00 -15.39
N THR A 269 -18.25 0.74 -15.46
CA THR A 269 -18.28 2.21 -15.45
C THR A 269 -18.37 2.80 -14.03
N HIS A 270 -18.52 1.97 -12.99
CA HIS A 270 -18.59 2.44 -11.61
C HIS A 270 -17.18 2.85 -11.13
N PRO A 271 -17.00 4.09 -10.62
CA PRO A 271 -15.70 4.54 -10.15
C PRO A 271 -15.22 3.70 -8.96
N LEU A 272 -13.92 3.41 -8.90
CA LEU A 272 -13.33 2.66 -7.79
C LEU A 272 -13.37 3.47 -6.48
N GLU A 273 -13.35 4.80 -6.60
CA GLU A 273 -13.36 5.77 -5.49
C GLU A 273 -14.62 5.68 -4.63
N SER A 274 -15.78 5.49 -5.25
CA SER A 274 -17.04 5.36 -4.52
C SER A 274 -17.25 3.96 -3.94
N ALA A 275 -16.52 2.96 -4.46
CA ALA A 275 -16.56 1.59 -3.98
C ALA A 275 -15.55 1.33 -2.86
N LEU A 276 -14.44 2.07 -2.80
CA LEU A 276 -13.39 1.87 -1.81
C LEU A 276 -13.42 3.01 -0.80
N VAL A 277 -14.27 2.88 0.21
CA VAL A 277 -14.34 3.81 1.35
C VAL A 277 -13.74 3.14 2.58
N SER A 278 -12.85 3.83 3.32
CA SER A 278 -12.17 3.24 4.48
C SER A 278 -13.15 2.77 5.56
N GLU A 279 -14.24 3.51 5.72
CA GLU A 279 -15.34 3.20 6.65
C GLU A 279 -16.00 1.85 6.33
N SER A 280 -16.01 1.39 5.08
CA SER A 280 -16.61 0.10 4.71
C SER A 280 -15.90 -1.09 5.33
N PHE A 281 -14.58 -1.03 5.51
CA PHE A 281 -13.77 -2.17 5.92
C PHE A 281 -13.54 -2.25 7.43
N SER A 282 -13.44 -1.11 8.10
CA SER A 282 -13.11 -1.05 9.52
C SER A 282 -13.86 0.08 10.23
N PRO A 283 -14.31 -0.13 11.48
CA PRO A 283 -14.83 0.97 12.30
C PRO A 283 -13.76 2.04 12.57
N ALA A 284 -12.48 1.66 12.52
CA ALA A 284 -11.37 2.58 12.63
C ALA A 284 -11.06 3.18 11.25
N ARG A 285 -11.48 4.44 11.05
CA ARG A 285 -11.16 5.26 9.86
C ARG A 285 -9.67 5.35 9.53
N ALA A 286 -8.81 5.06 10.51
CA ALA A 286 -7.37 5.09 10.39
C ALA A 286 -6.77 3.84 9.73
N ASN A 287 -7.50 2.71 9.62
CA ASN A 287 -6.97 1.49 9.02
C ASN A 287 -7.28 1.46 7.53
N THR A 288 -6.31 1.92 6.72
CA THR A 288 -6.43 1.98 5.26
C THR A 288 -5.63 0.90 4.53
N CYS A 289 -4.82 0.09 5.24
CA CYS A 289 -3.99 -0.98 4.66
C CYS A 289 -4.79 -1.89 3.71
N PHE A 290 -5.89 -2.45 4.19
CA PHE A 290 -6.67 -3.42 3.42
C PHE A 290 -7.33 -2.78 2.19
N LEU A 291 -7.83 -1.56 2.35
CA LEU A 291 -8.37 -0.78 1.23
C LEU A 291 -7.30 -0.49 0.18
N ALA A 292 -6.10 -0.09 0.61
CA ALA A 292 -4.97 0.19 -0.28
C ALA A 292 -4.49 -1.07 -1.01
N LEU A 293 -4.44 -2.21 -0.31
CA LEU A 293 -4.14 -3.51 -0.90
C LEU A 293 -5.17 -3.86 -1.99
N LEU A 294 -6.46 -3.76 -1.69
CA LEU A 294 -7.53 -4.07 -2.63
C LEU A 294 -7.52 -3.11 -3.83
N ALA A 295 -7.28 -1.82 -3.61
CA ALA A 295 -7.11 -0.83 -4.66
C ALA A 295 -5.93 -1.19 -5.58
N TRP A 296 -4.78 -1.55 -4.99
CA TRP A 296 -3.58 -1.96 -5.71
C TRP A 296 -3.81 -3.23 -6.54
N LEU A 297 -4.46 -4.24 -5.97
CA LEU A 297 -4.75 -5.49 -6.67
C LEU A 297 -5.72 -5.28 -7.83
N LEU A 298 -6.84 -4.58 -7.62
CA LEU A 298 -7.88 -4.40 -8.63
C LEU A 298 -7.44 -3.48 -9.78
N SER A 299 -6.74 -2.39 -9.47
CA SER A 299 -6.37 -1.38 -10.46
C SER A 299 -4.93 -1.50 -10.96
N GLY A 300 -3.98 -1.83 -10.09
CA GLY A 300 -2.56 -1.98 -10.43
C GLY A 300 -2.24 -3.31 -11.09
N VAL A 301 -2.63 -4.41 -10.46
CA VAL A 301 -2.30 -5.78 -10.91
C VAL A 301 -3.28 -6.27 -11.97
N LEU A 302 -4.56 -6.38 -11.61
CA LEU A 302 -5.60 -6.95 -12.48
C LEU A 302 -6.06 -5.97 -13.57
N LYS A 303 -5.92 -4.66 -13.35
CA LYS A 303 -6.33 -3.59 -14.27
C LYS A 303 -7.79 -3.69 -14.74
N VAL A 304 -8.65 -4.35 -13.95
CA VAL A 304 -10.05 -4.63 -14.31
C VAL A 304 -10.92 -3.38 -14.12
N CYS A 305 -10.65 -2.62 -13.06
CA CYS A 305 -11.38 -1.39 -12.74
C CYS A 305 -10.40 -0.22 -12.66
N ARG A 306 -10.82 0.93 -13.20
CA ARG A 306 -10.02 2.17 -13.15
C ARG A 306 -10.68 3.18 -12.22
N PHE A 307 -9.84 3.93 -11.53
CA PHE A 307 -10.21 5.19 -10.92
C PHE A 307 -10.76 6.13 -12.02
N GLY A 308 -11.80 6.90 -11.70
CA GLY A 308 -12.48 7.81 -12.63
C GLY A 308 -11.60 8.95 -13.15
N ASP A 309 -10.43 9.14 -12.55
CA ASP A 309 -9.44 10.15 -12.91
C ASP A 309 -8.72 9.78 -14.22
N SER A 310 -9.36 10.07 -15.35
CA SER A 310 -8.72 10.13 -16.68
C SER A 310 -8.01 11.47 -16.93
N VAL A 311 -8.16 12.43 -16.02
CA VAL A 311 -7.56 13.77 -16.14
C VAL A 311 -6.26 13.77 -15.36
N PRO A 312 -5.09 13.98 -16.00
CA PRO A 312 -3.85 14.18 -15.28
C PRO A 312 -4.04 15.39 -14.36
N ALA A 313 -3.87 15.17 -13.07
CA ALA A 313 -3.99 16.22 -12.07
C ALA A 313 -3.20 17.45 -12.50
N THR A 314 -3.87 18.61 -12.54
CA THR A 314 -3.19 19.90 -12.55
C THR A 314 -2.22 19.92 -11.37
N SER A 315 -0.98 20.33 -11.68
CA SER A 315 0.23 20.24 -10.85
C SER A 315 -0.03 20.25 -9.34
N GLY A 316 0.13 19.09 -8.69
CA GLY A 316 0.18 18.98 -7.22
C GLY A 316 -0.95 18.20 -6.54
N THR A 317 -2.01 17.80 -7.25
CA THR A 317 -3.03 16.91 -6.67
C THR A 317 -2.67 15.44 -6.94
N LEU A 318 -2.61 14.60 -5.90
CA LEU A 318 -2.43 13.15 -6.06
C LEU A 318 -3.65 12.55 -6.77
N LEU A 319 -3.40 11.64 -7.71
CA LEU A 319 -4.44 10.85 -8.37
C LEU A 319 -5.24 10.09 -7.31
N ALA A 320 -6.53 9.83 -7.56
CA ALA A 320 -7.37 9.14 -6.59
C ALA A 320 -6.81 7.77 -6.15
N TYR A 321 -6.11 7.07 -7.06
CA TYR A 321 -5.41 5.81 -6.77
C TYR A 321 -4.23 5.97 -5.80
N ASP A 322 -3.50 7.08 -5.88
CA ASP A 322 -2.29 7.31 -5.10
C ASP A 322 -2.64 7.64 -3.63
N ARG A 323 -3.86 8.13 -3.36
CA ARG A 323 -4.30 8.47 -1.99
C ARG A 323 -4.30 7.28 -1.02
N PRO A 324 -4.96 6.14 -1.32
CA PRO A 324 -4.91 4.99 -0.42
C PRO A 324 -3.49 4.44 -0.27
N LEU A 325 -2.69 4.40 -1.34
CA LEU A 325 -1.30 3.95 -1.28
C LEU A 325 -0.43 4.84 -0.38
N THR A 326 -0.51 6.16 -0.52
CA THR A 326 0.23 7.09 0.34
C THR A 326 -0.18 6.99 1.81
N SER A 327 -1.47 6.74 2.10
CA SER A 327 -1.91 6.49 3.48
C SER A 327 -1.32 5.19 4.05
N TRP A 328 -1.20 4.14 3.25
CA TRP A 328 -0.61 2.86 3.65
C TRP A 328 0.91 2.99 3.83
N VAL A 329 1.59 3.73 2.95
CA VAL A 329 2.99 4.12 3.06
C VAL A 329 3.28 4.80 4.40
N HIS A 330 2.42 5.74 4.80
CA HIS A 330 2.57 6.45 6.08
C HIS A 330 2.37 5.53 7.28
N GLN A 331 1.44 4.58 7.23
CA GLN A 331 1.27 3.58 8.29
C GLN A 331 2.50 2.68 8.43
N LEU A 332 3.06 2.22 7.31
CA LEU A 332 4.29 1.40 7.31
C LEU A 332 5.50 2.19 7.82
N GLU A 333 5.60 3.47 7.48
CA GLU A 333 6.62 4.38 8.01
C GLU A 333 6.48 4.52 9.54
N CYS A 334 5.26 4.73 10.05
CA CYS A 334 4.99 4.77 11.48
C CYS A 334 5.33 3.46 12.21
N LEU A 335 5.22 2.31 11.53
CA LEU A 335 5.59 1.00 12.07
C LEU A 335 7.10 0.71 11.97
N GLY A 336 7.88 1.60 11.35
CA GLY A 336 9.32 1.42 11.14
C GLY A 336 9.67 0.51 9.95
N MET A 337 8.69 0.11 9.14
CA MET A 337 8.87 -0.75 7.96
C MET A 337 9.01 0.08 6.67
N TRP A 338 9.96 1.01 6.67
CA TRP A 338 10.14 1.98 5.57
C TRP A 338 10.56 1.32 4.24
N HIS A 339 11.26 0.19 4.27
CA HIS A 339 11.63 -0.57 3.07
C HIS A 339 10.41 -1.07 2.28
N TRP A 340 9.33 -1.48 2.97
CA TRP A 340 8.06 -1.81 2.33
C TRP A 340 7.32 -0.55 1.84
N SER A 341 7.46 0.57 2.55
CA SER A 341 6.96 1.85 2.06
C SER A 341 7.60 2.25 0.72
N CYS A 342 8.92 2.05 0.55
CA CYS A 342 9.60 2.25 -0.73
C CYS A 342 9.00 1.39 -1.84
N TYR A 343 8.72 0.12 -1.56
CA TYR A 343 8.08 -0.78 -2.53
C TYR A 343 6.71 -0.25 -3.01
N LEU A 344 5.88 0.24 -2.10
CA LEU A 344 4.57 0.80 -2.45
C LEU A 344 4.68 2.11 -3.23
N LEU A 345 5.64 2.97 -2.90
CA LEU A 345 5.87 4.22 -3.61
C LEU A 345 6.27 4.01 -5.08
N LEU A 346 6.98 2.92 -5.39
CA LEU A 346 7.29 2.54 -6.77
C LEU A 346 6.04 2.25 -7.61
N GLN A 347 4.94 1.86 -6.95
CA GLN A 347 3.68 1.47 -7.59
C GLN A 347 2.74 2.65 -7.85
N LEU A 348 3.12 3.87 -7.46
CA LEU A 348 2.31 5.06 -7.71
C LEU A 348 2.10 5.27 -9.21
N SER A 349 0.95 5.86 -9.57
CA SER A 349 0.66 6.22 -10.96
C SER A 349 1.22 7.61 -11.34
N SER A 350 1.71 8.37 -10.36
CA SER A 350 2.30 9.70 -10.51
C SER A 350 3.54 9.72 -11.44
N PRO A 351 3.90 10.88 -12.02
CA PRO A 351 5.11 11.01 -12.85
C PRO A 351 6.38 10.69 -12.05
N ASP A 352 7.38 10.15 -12.74
CA ASP A 352 8.60 9.60 -12.13
C ASP A 352 9.35 10.61 -11.25
N VAL A 353 9.32 11.89 -11.62
CA VAL A 353 9.92 12.99 -10.82
C VAL A 353 9.28 13.12 -9.44
N LEU A 354 7.95 12.95 -9.33
CA LEU A 354 7.29 13.00 -8.04
C LEU A 354 7.58 11.75 -7.22
N LYS A 355 7.70 10.58 -7.86
CA LYS A 355 8.08 9.33 -7.18
C LYS A 355 9.46 9.44 -6.56
N GLU A 356 10.43 9.89 -7.34
CA GLU A 356 11.81 10.12 -6.88
C GLU A 356 11.82 11.04 -5.66
N ASN A 357 11.19 12.21 -5.74
CA ASN A 357 11.16 13.15 -4.63
C ASN A 357 10.50 12.56 -3.37
N VAL A 358 9.39 11.82 -3.52
CA VAL A 358 8.71 11.21 -2.36
C VAL A 358 9.55 10.09 -1.75
N ILE A 359 10.19 9.25 -2.57
CA ILE A 359 11.09 8.19 -2.10
C ILE A 359 12.30 8.79 -1.39
N CYS A 360 12.98 9.78 -1.98
CA CYS A 360 14.11 10.46 -1.37
C CYS A 360 13.69 11.11 -0.04
N SER A 361 12.54 11.80 0.01
CA SER A 361 12.03 12.39 1.25
C SER A 361 11.71 11.34 2.33
N LEU A 362 11.28 10.13 1.95
CA LEU A 362 11.01 9.05 2.88
C LEU A 362 12.32 8.46 3.42
N LEU A 363 13.32 8.27 2.56
CA LEU A 363 14.65 7.79 2.96
C LEU A 363 15.31 8.78 3.93
N GLU A 364 15.28 10.08 3.64
CA GLU A 364 15.81 11.14 4.52
C GLU A 364 15.19 11.12 5.92
N ARG A 365 13.89 10.80 6.04
CA ARG A 365 13.20 10.72 7.34
C ARG A 365 13.40 9.39 8.06
N SER A 366 13.47 8.30 7.31
CA SER A 366 13.44 6.94 7.86
C SER A 366 14.81 6.40 8.27
N LEU A 367 15.90 6.91 7.66
CA LEU A 367 17.27 6.58 8.05
C LEU A 367 17.61 7.25 9.40
N GLN A 368 17.32 6.55 10.49
CA GLN A 368 17.57 7.05 11.86
C GLN A 368 19.04 6.95 12.27
N ASN A 369 19.77 5.98 11.71
CA ASN A 369 21.18 5.75 11.98
C ASN A 369 22.00 6.11 10.73
N SER A 370 22.89 7.08 10.84
CA SER A 370 23.88 7.44 9.80
C SER A 370 25.09 6.49 9.77
N LEU A 371 25.01 5.36 10.48
CA LEU A 371 26.09 4.41 10.59
C LEU A 371 26.33 3.74 9.23
N PRO A 372 27.54 3.81 8.68
CA PRO A 372 27.86 3.15 7.43
C PRO A 372 27.75 1.64 7.55
N THR A 373 26.83 1.05 6.81
CA THR A 373 26.79 -0.39 6.59
C THR A 373 27.92 -0.76 5.62
N ALA A 374 28.65 -1.85 5.91
CA ALA A 374 29.75 -2.31 5.06
C ALA A 374 29.32 -2.59 3.60
N SER A 375 28.04 -2.95 3.39
CA SER A 375 27.40 -3.15 2.08
C SER A 375 27.30 -1.86 1.23
N LEU A 376 27.17 -0.69 1.87
CA LEU A 376 26.92 0.59 1.20
C LEU A 376 28.19 1.38 0.87
N VAL A 377 29.24 1.25 1.67
CA VAL A 377 30.45 2.07 1.53
C VAL A 377 31.41 1.42 0.53
N PRO A 378 31.77 2.11 -0.57
CA PRO A 378 32.80 1.63 -1.48
C PRO A 378 34.12 1.37 -0.74
N PRO A 379 34.89 0.32 -1.10
CA PRO A 379 36.12 -0.03 -0.39
C PRO A 379 37.16 1.10 -0.42
N ALA A 380 37.11 1.98 -1.43
CA ALA A 380 37.99 3.15 -1.52
C ALA A 380 37.77 4.18 -0.40
N VAL A 381 36.56 4.27 0.16
CA VAL A 381 36.20 5.27 1.17
C VAL A 381 36.09 4.62 2.56
N ALA A 382 36.03 3.29 2.63
CA ALA A 382 36.06 2.52 3.86
C ALA A 382 37.35 2.72 4.68
N ASP A 383 38.46 3.02 4.01
CA ASP A 383 39.76 3.30 4.64
C ASP A 383 39.76 4.57 5.51
N LEU A 384 38.80 5.48 5.32
CA LEU A 384 38.68 6.74 6.06
C LEU A 384 37.98 6.60 7.42
N MET A 385 37.48 5.41 7.74
CA MET A 385 36.66 5.17 8.93
C MET A 385 37.22 4.03 9.78
N PRO A 386 37.20 4.13 11.13
CA PRO A 386 37.59 3.02 11.98
C PRO A 386 36.59 1.86 11.82
N SER A 387 37.12 0.63 11.69
CA SER A 387 36.32 -0.59 11.46
C SER A 387 35.29 -0.88 12.57
N SER A 388 35.43 -0.25 13.75
CA SER A 388 34.49 -0.34 14.88
C SER A 388 33.14 0.36 14.64
N VAL A 389 33.04 1.20 13.62
CA VAL A 389 31.83 2.00 13.31
C VAL A 389 30.97 1.35 12.21
N LEU A 390 31.51 0.36 11.50
CA LEU A 390 30.81 -0.33 10.43
C LEU A 390 29.82 -1.36 11.00
N ILE A 391 28.57 -1.31 10.52
CA ILE A 391 27.59 -2.36 10.78
C ILE A 391 27.72 -3.41 9.68
N ASP A 392 27.79 -4.69 10.07
CA ASP A 392 28.06 -5.80 9.14
C ASP A 392 26.96 -5.97 8.08
N THR A 393 25.68 -5.89 8.44
CA THR A 393 24.55 -6.00 7.51
C THR A 393 23.32 -5.29 8.04
N ASP A 394 22.61 -4.58 7.16
CA ASP A 394 21.27 -4.06 7.42
C ASP A 394 20.31 -4.65 6.39
N ASP A 395 19.51 -5.63 6.84
CA ASP A 395 18.57 -6.37 6.00
C ASP A 395 17.61 -5.43 5.23
N GLN A 396 17.28 -4.26 5.79
CA GLN A 396 16.36 -3.31 5.17
C GLN A 396 17.02 -2.58 3.99
N ILE A 397 18.29 -2.23 4.13
CA ILE A 397 19.10 -1.59 3.09
C ILE A 397 19.42 -2.60 1.98
N ASP A 398 19.80 -3.83 2.36
CA ASP A 398 20.06 -4.90 1.40
C ASP A 398 18.80 -5.25 0.61
N PHE A 399 17.61 -5.19 1.24
CA PHE A 399 16.33 -5.34 0.53
C PHE A 399 16.13 -4.24 -0.52
N VAL A 400 16.38 -2.99 -0.16
CA VAL A 400 16.23 -1.84 -1.04
C VAL A 400 17.19 -1.87 -2.24
N LEU A 401 18.44 -2.28 -2.03
CA LEU A 401 19.44 -2.36 -3.09
C LEU A 401 19.29 -3.61 -3.96
N ASN A 402 19.17 -4.79 -3.34
CA ASN A 402 19.22 -6.06 -4.07
C ASN A 402 17.86 -6.52 -4.59
N HIS A 403 16.77 -6.25 -3.86
CA HIS A 403 15.43 -6.69 -4.25
C HIS A 403 14.64 -5.60 -4.98
N LEU A 404 14.71 -4.34 -4.52
CA LEU A 404 14.00 -3.22 -5.17
C LEU A 404 14.81 -2.54 -6.28
N HIS A 405 16.12 -2.77 -6.36
CA HIS A 405 17.02 -2.15 -7.33
C HIS A 405 16.97 -0.63 -7.33
N LEU A 406 16.84 -0.03 -6.14
CA LEU A 406 16.87 1.42 -6.00
C LEU A 406 18.30 1.97 -6.25
N PRO A 407 18.44 3.15 -6.88
CA PRO A 407 19.74 3.77 -7.09
C PRO A 407 20.47 4.02 -5.76
N ALA A 408 21.72 3.54 -5.66
CA ALA A 408 22.54 3.76 -4.47
C ALA A 408 22.81 5.26 -4.20
N GLN A 409 22.79 6.10 -5.25
CA GLN A 409 22.94 7.56 -5.14
C GLN A 409 21.89 8.18 -4.20
N TRP A 410 20.63 7.75 -4.27
CA TRP A 410 19.58 8.28 -3.41
C TRP A 410 19.80 7.95 -1.93
N LEU A 411 20.37 6.79 -1.63
CA LEU A 411 20.77 6.43 -0.27
C LEU A 411 21.99 7.23 0.19
N TYR A 412 22.95 7.48 -0.70
CA TYR A 412 24.10 8.34 -0.38
C TYR A 412 23.68 9.77 -0.07
N ASP A 413 22.78 10.34 -0.87
CA ASP A 413 22.23 11.68 -0.63
C ASP A 413 21.46 11.76 0.69
N ALA A 414 20.61 10.77 0.99
CA ALA A 414 19.85 10.74 2.24
C ALA A 414 20.75 10.55 3.48
N ASN A 415 21.79 9.72 3.39
CA ASN A 415 22.78 9.57 4.46
C ASN A 415 23.67 10.82 4.61
N ALA A 416 23.95 11.53 3.53
CA ALA A 416 24.69 12.79 3.57
C ALA A 416 23.90 13.90 4.28
N THR A 417 22.59 14.04 4.01
CA THR A 417 21.75 15.00 4.73
C THR A 417 21.61 14.62 6.20
N ARG A 418 21.43 13.33 6.51
CA ARG A 418 21.34 12.85 7.89
C ARG A 418 22.63 13.08 8.69
N SER A 419 23.77 12.70 8.13
CA SER A 419 25.08 12.89 8.78
C SER A 419 25.40 14.37 9.03
N HIS A 420 24.92 15.28 8.18
CA HIS A 420 24.99 16.72 8.45
C HIS A 420 24.23 17.13 9.72
N TYR A 421 23.02 16.60 9.95
CA TYR A 421 22.26 16.87 11.18
C TYR A 421 22.93 16.26 12.41
N ASP A 422 23.44 15.02 12.30
CA ASP A 422 24.14 14.35 13.40
C ASP A 422 25.43 15.10 13.78
N CYS A 423 26.18 15.59 12.78
CA CYS A 423 27.35 16.44 12.94
C CYS A 423 27.02 17.74 13.70
N ASN A 424 26.02 18.51 13.24
CA ASN A 424 25.58 19.74 13.92
C ASN A 424 25.12 19.47 15.37
N ARG A 425 24.48 18.32 15.60
CA ARG A 425 24.07 17.91 16.95
C ARG A 425 25.26 17.56 17.84
N ALA A 426 26.26 16.87 17.31
CA ALA A 426 27.48 16.54 18.05
C ALA A 426 28.26 17.81 18.44
N LEU A 427 28.39 18.77 17.52
CA LEU A 427 29.06 20.05 17.75
C LEU A 427 28.39 20.89 18.85
N THR A 428 27.06 20.90 18.90
CA THR A 428 26.30 21.68 19.90
C THR A 428 26.33 21.05 21.30
N HIS A 429 26.49 19.73 21.40
CA HIS A 429 26.49 19.01 22.68
C HIS A 429 27.89 18.67 23.21
N ALA A 430 28.96 19.07 22.53
CA ALA A 430 30.37 18.87 22.94
C ALA A 430 30.66 17.43 23.44
N VAL A 431 30.17 16.45 22.69
CA VAL A 431 30.42 15.03 22.96
C VAL A 431 31.71 14.61 22.25
N ASN A 432 32.57 13.84 22.91
CA ASN A 432 33.87 13.38 22.41
C ASN A 432 33.82 12.72 21.00
N SER A 433 32.65 12.23 20.57
CA SER A 433 32.42 11.62 19.25
C SER A 433 32.27 12.62 18.07
N SER A 434 32.71 13.89 18.18
CA SER A 434 32.51 14.90 17.13
C SER A 434 33.35 14.65 15.87
N ALA A 435 34.60 14.21 16.01
CA ALA A 435 35.47 13.93 14.86
C ALA A 435 34.92 12.81 13.98
N ASP A 436 34.49 11.70 14.60
CA ASP A 436 33.85 10.57 13.92
C ASP A 436 32.60 11.00 13.13
N ALA A 437 31.79 11.91 13.69
CA ALA A 437 30.57 12.38 13.03
C ALA A 437 30.87 13.19 11.76
N ILE A 438 31.96 13.97 11.75
CA ILE A 438 32.32 14.80 10.60
C ILE A 438 33.04 13.95 9.54
N LEU A 439 33.87 12.99 9.94
CA LEU A 439 34.45 12.02 9.01
C LEU A 439 33.34 11.20 8.32
N ARG A 440 32.32 10.75 9.06
CA ARG A 440 31.12 10.12 8.48
C ARG A 440 30.45 11.01 7.43
N GLN A 441 30.27 12.29 7.75
CA GLN A 441 29.66 13.24 6.84
C GLN A 441 30.46 13.39 5.54
N VAL A 442 31.79 13.47 5.63
CA VAL A 442 32.67 13.54 4.47
C VAL A 442 32.57 12.29 3.60
N VAL A 443 32.59 11.10 4.21
CA VAL A 443 32.44 9.81 3.51
C VAL A 443 31.14 9.77 2.71
N TRP A 444 30.01 10.14 3.32
CA TRP A 444 28.72 10.14 2.63
C TRP A 444 28.63 11.21 1.53
N LEU A 445 29.18 12.40 1.75
CA LEU A 445 29.18 13.46 0.74
C LEU A 445 30.07 13.13 -0.49
N ILE A 446 31.18 12.41 -0.27
CA ILE A 446 32.01 11.89 -1.37
C ILE A 446 31.21 10.87 -2.18
N ASN A 447 30.53 9.93 -1.51
CA ASN A 447 29.71 8.91 -2.18
C ASN A 447 28.49 9.51 -2.91
N ALA A 448 27.93 10.60 -2.38
CA ALA A 448 26.86 11.38 -3.02
C ALA A 448 27.35 12.24 -4.20
N GLY A 449 28.67 12.36 -4.41
CA GLY A 449 29.26 13.19 -5.47
C GLY A 449 29.16 14.70 -5.19
N GLN A 450 28.88 15.11 -3.95
CA GLN A 450 28.72 16.51 -3.53
C GLN A 450 30.06 17.12 -3.09
N TYR A 451 31.06 17.09 -3.98
CA TYR A 451 32.45 17.44 -3.65
C TYR A 451 32.66 18.89 -3.19
N LEU A 452 31.83 19.83 -3.63
CA LEU A 452 31.92 21.24 -3.21
C LEU A 452 31.66 21.40 -1.71
N LEU A 453 30.66 20.70 -1.17
CA LEU A 453 30.38 20.72 0.26
C LEU A 453 31.51 20.07 1.05
N VAL A 454 32.10 18.99 0.52
CA VAL A 454 33.26 18.32 1.14
C VAL A 454 34.46 19.27 1.20
N HIS A 455 34.77 19.95 0.11
CA HIS A 455 35.85 20.93 0.04
C HIS A 455 35.67 22.06 1.07
N MET A 456 34.45 22.60 1.22
CA MET A 456 34.18 23.61 2.23
C MET A 456 34.35 23.09 3.67
N LEU A 457 33.88 21.88 3.96
CA LEU A 457 34.04 21.26 5.29
C LEU A 457 35.51 21.02 5.63
N ILE A 458 36.31 20.60 4.66
CA ILE A 458 37.74 20.36 4.85
C ILE A 458 38.47 21.65 5.18
N LEU A 459 38.19 22.72 4.42
CA LEU A 459 38.82 24.01 4.66
C LEU A 459 38.47 24.59 6.03
N GLN A 460 37.23 24.41 6.50
CA GLN A 460 36.76 25.02 7.74
C GLN A 460 37.11 24.23 9.00
N GLN A 461 37.10 22.90 8.95
CA GLN A 461 37.16 22.06 10.15
C GLN A 461 38.31 21.03 10.10
N ILE A 462 38.44 20.26 9.02
CA ILE A 462 39.39 19.13 8.99
C ILE A 462 40.85 19.59 8.83
N ALA A 463 41.12 20.48 7.87
CA ALA A 463 42.47 20.95 7.60
C ALA A 463 43.12 21.70 8.77
N PRO A 464 42.47 22.68 9.44
CA PRO A 464 43.09 23.35 10.59
C PRO A 464 43.36 22.38 11.74
N ASP A 465 42.41 21.49 12.06
CA ASP A 465 42.55 20.58 13.20
C ASP A 465 43.58 19.46 12.93
N ALA A 466 43.61 18.89 11.72
CA ALA A 466 44.61 17.89 11.33
C ALA A 466 46.03 18.45 11.37
N ILE A 467 46.23 19.72 10.99
CA ILE A 467 47.54 20.39 11.07
C ILE A 467 47.96 20.61 12.52
N LEU A 468 47.01 20.94 13.42
CA LEU A 468 47.28 21.12 14.84
C LEU A 468 47.58 19.79 15.55
N CYS A 469 46.91 18.71 15.16
CA CYS A 469 47.12 17.37 15.72
C CYS A 469 48.29 16.61 15.09
N GLY A 470 48.79 17.05 13.93
CA GLY A 470 49.90 16.41 13.21
C GLY A 470 49.49 15.19 12.38
N GLU A 471 48.20 15.02 12.11
CA GLU A 471 47.63 13.88 11.36
C GLU A 471 47.61 14.16 9.85
N TYR A 472 48.80 14.17 9.26
CA TYR A 472 48.98 14.50 7.83
C TYR A 472 48.47 13.41 6.88
N ASP A 473 48.46 12.14 7.32
CA ASP A 473 48.06 10.99 6.50
C ASP A 473 46.54 10.89 6.29
N LEU A 474 45.74 11.31 7.28
CA LEU A 474 44.28 11.40 7.15
C LEU A 474 43.90 12.51 6.16
N LEU A 475 44.51 13.69 6.30
CA LEU A 475 44.28 14.82 5.40
C LEU A 475 44.71 14.48 3.96
N GLY A 476 45.84 13.79 3.79
CA GLY A 476 46.31 13.32 2.49
C GLY A 476 45.35 12.33 1.82
N ARG A 477 44.77 11.40 2.57
CA ARG A 477 43.76 10.46 2.04
C ARG A 477 42.48 11.17 1.61
N VAL A 478 41.94 12.05 2.46
CA VAL A 478 40.71 12.81 2.16
C VAL A 478 40.89 13.72 0.95
N LEU A 479 42.03 14.42 0.85
CA LEU A 479 42.35 15.27 -0.30
C LEU A 479 42.59 14.45 -1.57
N GLY A 480 43.18 13.25 -1.47
CA GLY A 480 43.39 12.36 -2.62
C GLY A 480 42.09 11.91 -3.29
N HIS A 481 41.00 11.76 -2.52
CA HIS A 481 39.67 11.46 -3.08
C HIS A 481 38.99 12.66 -3.77
N LEU A 482 39.50 13.88 -3.56
CA LEU A 482 38.98 15.12 -4.14
C LEU A 482 39.81 15.65 -5.29
N ASP A 483 40.99 15.06 -5.54
CA ASP A 483 41.86 15.50 -6.61
C ASP A 483 41.10 15.51 -7.95
N PRO A 484 41.17 16.62 -8.72
CA PRO A 484 40.39 16.82 -9.93
C PRO A 484 40.72 15.81 -11.04
N ILE A 485 41.79 15.04 -10.88
CA ILE A 485 42.21 13.94 -11.77
C ILE A 485 41.33 12.69 -11.54
N GLN A 486 40.80 12.51 -10.33
CA GLN A 486 39.91 11.40 -9.96
C GLN A 486 38.42 11.84 -9.94
N ALA A 487 38.13 13.06 -9.48
CA ALA A 487 36.78 13.61 -9.43
C ALA A 487 36.50 14.41 -10.72
N ALA A 488 35.93 13.75 -11.74
CA ALA A 488 35.64 14.30 -13.07
C ALA A 488 34.56 15.41 -13.11
N SER A 489 34.68 16.46 -12.28
CA SER A 489 33.73 17.58 -12.21
C SER A 489 34.43 18.94 -12.38
N CYS A 490 34.00 19.69 -13.39
CA CYS A 490 34.67 20.92 -13.84
C CYS A 490 34.52 22.11 -12.88
N VAL A 491 33.58 22.08 -11.93
CA VAL A 491 33.29 23.20 -11.00
C VAL A 491 34.29 23.26 -9.85
N LEU A 492 34.92 22.14 -9.51
CA LEU A 492 35.94 22.05 -8.46
C LEU A 492 37.21 22.82 -8.80
N LEU A 493 37.54 22.99 -10.09
CA LEU A 493 38.84 23.52 -10.53
C LEU A 493 39.14 24.93 -10.00
N GLU A 494 38.16 25.85 -10.01
CA GLU A 494 38.40 27.24 -9.58
C GLU A 494 38.59 27.38 -8.06
N GLN A 495 37.93 26.52 -7.26
CA GLN A 495 37.99 26.57 -5.79
C GLN A 495 39.08 25.64 -5.24
N TRP A 496 39.45 24.60 -5.98
CA TRP A 496 40.50 23.65 -5.63
C TRP A 496 41.88 24.31 -5.64
N GLU A 497 42.19 25.08 -6.67
CA GLU A 497 43.46 25.80 -6.82
C GLU A 497 43.73 26.74 -5.64
N LEU A 498 42.69 27.36 -5.09
CA LEU A 498 42.78 28.36 -4.03
C LEU A 498 42.75 27.77 -2.60
N GLY A 499 42.56 26.46 -2.46
CA GLY A 499 42.43 25.83 -1.14
C GLY A 499 43.03 24.43 -1.07
N GLY A 500 42.37 23.44 -1.69
CA GLY A 500 42.77 22.03 -1.56
C GLY A 500 44.19 21.77 -2.10
N CYS A 501 44.53 22.44 -3.21
CA CYS A 501 45.87 22.42 -3.79
C CYS A 501 46.94 23.00 -2.86
N VAL A 502 46.60 24.04 -2.07
CA VAL A 502 47.54 24.64 -1.11
C VAL A 502 47.83 23.66 0.02
N PHE A 503 46.82 22.94 0.50
CA PHE A 503 47.00 21.91 1.53
C PHE A 503 47.71 20.66 1.00
N SER A 504 47.48 20.25 -0.24
CA SER A 504 48.22 19.12 -0.84
C SER A 504 49.69 19.47 -1.08
N LEU A 505 50.00 20.70 -1.53
CA LEU A 505 51.37 21.21 -1.64
C LEU A 505 52.05 21.37 -0.27
N PHE A 506 51.30 21.76 0.76
CA PHE A 506 51.81 21.77 2.12
C PHE A 506 52.18 20.35 2.58
N LEU A 507 51.31 19.36 2.34
CA LEU A 507 51.56 17.97 2.70
C LEU A 507 52.76 17.38 1.95
N SER A 508 52.91 17.66 0.65
CA SER A 508 54.09 17.22 -0.10
C SER A 508 55.36 17.85 0.48
N ALA A 509 55.35 19.16 0.75
CA ALA A 509 56.49 19.83 1.37
C ALA A 509 56.84 19.26 2.77
N VAL A 510 55.85 18.94 3.60
CA VAL A 510 56.07 18.38 4.95
C VAL A 510 56.54 16.92 4.89
N ARG A 511 56.12 16.13 3.91
CA ARG A 511 56.52 14.72 3.75
C ARG A 511 57.88 14.58 3.07
N ASP A 512 58.14 15.40 2.06
CA ASP A 512 59.33 15.30 1.23
C ASP A 512 60.56 15.90 1.94
N LEU A 513 60.40 16.96 2.72
CA LEU A 513 61.51 17.66 3.37
C LEU A 513 62.27 16.80 4.40
N PRO A 514 61.62 16.02 5.29
CA PRO A 514 62.32 15.07 6.18
C PRO A 514 62.95 13.91 5.42
N ALA A 515 62.29 13.39 4.38
CA ALA A 515 62.81 12.27 3.58
C ALA A 515 64.10 12.67 2.84
N ILE A 516 64.13 13.89 2.28
CA ILE A 516 65.31 14.44 1.60
C ILE A 516 66.42 14.76 2.61
N LEU A 517 66.09 15.27 3.80
CA LEU A 517 67.09 15.49 4.85
C LEU A 517 67.72 14.19 5.36
N HIS A 518 66.96 13.09 5.40
CA HIS A 518 67.49 11.77 5.74
C HIS A 518 68.35 11.18 4.61
N SER A 519 67.97 11.33 3.34
CA SER A 519 68.81 10.86 2.22
C SER A 519 70.14 11.63 2.11
N ILE A 520 70.16 12.92 2.46
CA ILE A 520 71.41 13.71 2.50
C ILE A 520 72.31 13.29 3.67
N ALA A 521 71.73 12.77 4.76
CA ALA A 521 72.49 12.30 5.91
C ALA A 521 73.08 10.89 5.71
N ASP A 522 72.47 10.06 4.87
CA ASP A 522 72.87 8.68 4.61
C ASP A 522 73.79 8.49 3.38
N ASP A 523 73.76 9.39 2.39
CA ASP A 523 74.54 9.26 1.14
C ASP A 523 75.71 10.29 1.02
N ASP A 524 76.95 9.80 0.89
CA ASP A 524 78.19 10.59 0.64
C ASP A 524 78.43 10.90 -0.86
N ASP A 525 77.54 10.46 -1.75
CA ASP A 525 77.72 10.54 -3.20
C ASP A 525 77.36 11.93 -3.77
N ARG A 526 78.30 12.59 -4.45
CA ARG A 526 78.11 13.97 -4.97
C ARG A 526 76.95 14.14 -5.96
N ASN A 527 76.57 13.09 -6.67
CA ASN A 527 75.48 13.16 -7.64
C ASN A 527 74.09 13.07 -6.97
N THR A 528 73.95 12.33 -5.86
CA THR A 528 72.71 12.28 -5.08
C THR A 528 72.50 13.57 -4.28
N ILE A 529 73.61 14.24 -3.90
CA ILE A 529 73.59 15.57 -3.29
C ILE A 529 73.08 16.64 -4.28
N ASP A 530 73.50 16.61 -5.55
CA ASP A 530 73.01 17.57 -6.55
C ASP A 530 71.51 17.36 -6.89
N ASP A 531 71.05 16.11 -6.96
CA ASP A 531 69.64 15.79 -7.20
C ASP A 531 68.75 16.16 -5.99
N SER A 532 69.22 15.92 -4.76
CA SER A 532 68.52 16.32 -3.54
C SER A 532 68.51 17.84 -3.33
N LEU A 533 69.55 18.57 -3.74
CA LEU A 533 69.55 20.04 -3.77
C LEU A 533 68.54 20.61 -4.78
N GLN A 534 68.35 19.95 -5.93
CA GLN A 534 67.30 20.33 -6.89
C GLN A 534 65.90 20.08 -6.33
N GLN A 535 65.69 18.97 -5.60
CA GLN A 535 64.42 18.69 -4.92
C GLN A 535 64.16 19.69 -3.78
N ILE A 536 65.18 20.06 -3.01
CA ILE A 536 65.06 21.12 -1.99
C ILE A 536 64.70 22.46 -2.63
N ALA A 537 65.33 22.82 -3.76
CA ALA A 537 64.99 24.05 -4.49
C ALA A 537 63.52 24.05 -4.97
N LEU A 538 63.03 22.90 -5.43
CA LEU A 538 61.63 22.72 -5.83
C LEU A 538 60.66 22.83 -4.65
N VAL A 539 61.02 22.29 -3.49
CA VAL A 539 60.23 22.46 -2.24
C VAL A 539 60.23 23.93 -1.79
N TYR A 540 61.36 24.64 -1.87
CA TYR A 540 61.42 26.07 -1.56
C TYR A 540 60.57 26.92 -2.52
N GLU A 541 60.53 26.56 -3.81
CA GLU A 541 59.68 27.21 -4.80
C GLU A 541 58.19 26.97 -4.48
N GLN A 542 57.82 25.74 -4.11
CA GLN A 542 56.47 25.40 -3.65
C GLN A 542 56.09 26.14 -2.35
N MET A 543 57.01 26.26 -1.39
CA MET A 543 56.79 27.03 -0.16
C MET A 543 56.63 28.54 -0.44
N GLN A 544 57.32 29.07 -1.44
CA GLN A 544 57.18 30.46 -1.85
C GLN A 544 55.80 30.73 -2.47
N VAL A 545 55.29 29.80 -3.27
CA VAL A 545 53.92 29.83 -3.80
C VAL A 545 52.88 29.74 -2.67
N LEU A 546 53.12 28.89 -1.68
CA LEU A 546 52.27 28.75 -0.49
C LEU A 546 52.19 30.06 0.31
N LEU A 547 53.34 30.71 0.56
CA LEU A 547 53.41 32.01 1.25
C LEU A 547 52.64 33.12 0.53
N LEU A 548 52.58 33.08 -0.81
CA LEU A 548 51.80 34.01 -1.63
C LEU A 548 50.30 33.70 -1.62
N ALA A 549 49.91 32.43 -1.42
CA ALA A 549 48.52 31.98 -1.41
C ALA A 549 47.81 32.14 -0.04
N LEU A 550 48.55 32.10 1.07
CA LEU A 550 48.02 32.24 2.44
C LEU A 550 47.17 33.53 2.69
N PRO A 551 47.56 34.73 2.20
CA PRO A 551 46.76 35.93 2.38
C PRO A 551 45.41 35.88 1.63
N LEU A 552 45.38 35.19 0.49
CA LEU A 552 44.18 35.02 -0.34
C LEU A 552 43.19 34.05 0.32
N LEU A 553 43.70 33.00 0.97
CA LEU A 553 42.92 32.11 1.83
C LEU A 553 42.30 32.88 2.99
N SER A 554 43.09 33.66 3.73
CA SER A 554 42.61 34.47 4.86
C SER A 554 41.48 35.45 4.46
N PHE A 555 41.62 36.12 3.31
CA PHE A 555 40.60 37.02 2.79
C PHE A 555 39.29 36.28 2.42
N ARG A 556 39.38 35.09 1.83
CA ARG A 556 38.22 34.26 1.45
C ARG A 556 37.53 33.62 2.66
N PHE A 557 38.26 33.18 3.68
CA PHE A 557 37.66 32.73 4.94
C PHE A 557 36.81 33.84 5.57
N SER A 558 37.25 35.11 5.51
CA SER A 558 36.45 36.24 5.99
C SER A 558 35.17 36.45 5.16
N MET A 559 35.24 36.30 3.82
CA MET A 559 34.09 36.40 2.92
C MET A 559 33.08 35.25 3.08
N LEU A 560 33.57 34.02 3.26
CA LEU A 560 32.72 32.84 3.46
C LEU A 560 31.96 32.91 4.79
N SER A 561 32.61 33.38 5.85
CA SER A 561 31.97 33.58 7.16
C SER A 561 30.80 34.59 7.14
N GLY A 562 30.78 35.52 6.17
CA GLY A 562 29.76 36.56 6.07
C GLY A 562 28.52 36.20 5.23
N SER A 563 28.59 35.18 4.36
CA SER A 563 27.52 34.88 3.38
C SER A 563 26.65 33.67 3.72
N THR A 564 27.19 32.73 4.49
CA THR A 564 26.48 31.55 5.00
C THR A 564 26.46 31.66 6.50
N GLY A 565 25.32 31.94 7.13
CA GLY A 565 25.18 32.14 8.59
C GLY A 565 25.58 30.93 9.43
N PHE A 566 26.88 30.64 9.50
CA PHE A 566 27.53 29.65 10.34
C PHE A 566 28.52 30.42 11.23
N SER A 567 28.17 30.56 12.50
CA SER A 567 28.93 31.37 13.46
C SER A 567 30.02 30.58 14.17
N ASN A 568 31.18 31.22 14.30
CA ASN A 568 32.24 31.03 15.29
C ASN A 568 32.88 29.62 15.37
N GLY A 569 33.96 29.43 14.61
CA GLY A 569 34.94 28.35 14.80
C GLY A 569 35.77 28.48 16.08
N THR A 570 35.12 28.56 17.23
CA THR A 570 35.76 28.48 18.54
C THR A 570 34.85 27.73 19.48
N CYS A 571 35.07 26.43 19.65
CA CYS A 571 34.90 25.64 20.89
C CYS A 571 34.74 24.14 20.54
N ALA A 572 35.86 23.45 20.32
CA ALA A 572 36.12 22.05 20.71
C ALA A 572 37.32 21.57 19.88
N CYS A 573 38.40 21.20 20.56
CA CYS A 573 39.45 20.41 19.92
C CYS A 573 38.82 19.11 19.41
N TRP A 574 39.00 18.80 18.13
CA TRP A 574 38.34 17.67 17.47
C TRP A 574 38.75 16.30 18.01
N PHE A 575 39.98 16.16 18.49
CA PHE A 575 40.46 14.95 19.16
C PHE A 575 40.64 15.22 20.65
N THR A 576 40.13 14.32 21.48
CA THR A 576 40.74 14.12 22.80
C THR A 576 42.10 13.43 22.59
N SER A 577 43.09 13.74 23.44
CA SER A 577 44.43 13.12 23.38
C SER A 577 44.40 11.58 23.36
N ASP A 578 43.31 10.98 23.83
CA ASP A 578 43.10 9.54 23.88
C ASP A 578 42.59 8.98 22.54
N GLU A 579 41.71 9.68 21.81
CA GLU A 579 41.18 9.25 20.50
C GLU A 579 42.24 9.31 19.38
N ALA A 580 43.13 10.30 19.41
CA ALA A 580 44.30 10.36 18.51
C ALA A 580 45.28 9.18 18.75
N SER A 581 45.26 8.57 19.94
CA SER A 581 46.09 7.41 20.27
C SER A 581 45.46 6.06 19.85
N GLU A 582 44.13 6.02 19.72
CA GLU A 582 43.38 4.83 19.27
C GLU A 582 43.36 4.66 17.75
N LEU A 583 43.45 5.77 16.99
CA LEU A 583 43.40 5.75 15.52
C LEU A 583 44.64 5.18 14.80
N LYS A 584 45.63 4.62 15.52
CA LYS A 584 46.89 4.04 15.00
C LYS A 584 46.85 3.65 13.52
N ILE A 585 47.19 4.62 12.67
CA ILE A 585 47.73 4.47 11.33
C ILE A 585 49.03 5.25 11.35
#